data_AF-A0A7W6FWH1-F1
#
_entry.id   AF-A0A7W6FWH1-F1
#
_cell.length_a   1.000
_cell.length_b   1.000
_cell.length_c   1.000
_cell.angle_alpha   90.00
_cell.angle_beta   90.00
_cell.angle_gamma   90.00
#
_symmetry.space_group_name_H-M   'P 1'
#
loop_
_entity.id
_entity.type
_entity.pdbx_description
1 polymer ?
#
loop_
_entity_poly.entity_id
_entity_poly.type
_entity_poly.pdbx_seq_one_letter_code
_entity_poly.pdbx_strand_id
1 'polypeptide(L)'
;MTEGQHIIARAKAFAAHHAALAIPSKVERPVADGPSPVARRIADDMLDIAGTSACVVEEDLLLRGWNREDLRVHGAEAREIANAVAERSAQ
;
A
#
# COMPACT_ATOMS: atom_id res chain seq x y z
N MET A 1 28.46 -19.64 -40.61
CA MET A 1 27.58 -19.35 -39.45
C MET A 1 26.37 -18.62 -40.00
N THR A 2 25.18 -19.14 -39.79
CA THR A 2 23.93 -18.60 -40.36
C THR A 2 23.24 -17.69 -39.37
N GLU A 3 22.50 -16.70 -39.85
CA GLU A 3 21.80 -15.68 -39.05
C GLU A 3 20.93 -16.28 -37.93
N GLY A 4 20.32 -17.45 -38.17
CA GLY A 4 19.56 -18.20 -37.15
C GLY A 4 20.38 -18.65 -35.93
N GLN A 5 21.68 -18.94 -36.10
CA GLN A 5 22.55 -19.32 -34.97
C GLN A 5 22.83 -18.12 -34.06
N HIS A 6 22.84 -16.89 -34.59
CA HIS A 6 23.04 -15.67 -33.82
C HIS A 6 21.81 -15.32 -32.97
N ILE A 7 20.60 -15.59 -33.48
CA ILE A 7 19.35 -15.38 -32.74
C ILE A 7 19.25 -16.35 -31.55
N ILE A 8 19.59 -17.62 -31.77
CA ILE A 8 19.58 -18.64 -30.70
C ILE A 8 20.64 -18.32 -29.64
N ALA A 9 21.83 -17.87 -30.05
CA ALA A 9 22.88 -17.48 -29.13
C ALA A 9 22.46 -16.27 -28.27
N ARG A 10 21.82 -15.26 -28.88
CA ARG A 10 21.28 -14.09 -28.15
C ARG A 10 20.16 -14.47 -27.18
N ALA A 11 19.23 -15.33 -27.59
CA ALA A 11 18.15 -15.79 -26.74
C ALA A 11 18.67 -16.57 -25.51
N LYS A 12 19.69 -17.43 -25.70
CA LYS A 12 20.34 -18.16 -24.60
C LYS A 12 21.09 -17.23 -23.65
N ALA A 13 21.81 -16.24 -24.17
CA ALA A 13 22.49 -15.26 -23.34
C ALA A 13 21.51 -14.41 -22.50
N PHE A 14 20.38 -14.01 -23.10
CA PHE A 14 19.32 -13.28 -22.39
C PHE A 14 18.68 -14.13 -21.29
N ALA A 15 18.34 -15.39 -21.59
CA ALA A 15 17.77 -16.31 -20.60
C ALA A 15 18.72 -16.59 -19.43
N ALA A 16 20.02 -16.76 -19.69
CA ALA A 16 21.03 -16.96 -18.65
C ALA A 16 21.20 -15.72 -17.76
N HIS A 17 21.18 -14.52 -18.35
CA HIS A 17 21.30 -13.26 -17.60
C HIS A 17 20.07 -12.99 -16.73
N HIS A 18 18.87 -13.41 -17.17
CA HIS A 18 17.64 -13.30 -16.38
C HIS A 18 17.52 -14.41 -15.31
N ALA A 19 17.97 -15.63 -15.61
CA ALA A 19 17.98 -16.72 -14.63
C ALA A 19 18.96 -16.44 -13.48
N ALA A 20 20.07 -15.74 -13.73
CA ALA A 20 21.01 -15.32 -12.68
C ALA A 20 20.44 -14.21 -11.76
N LEU A 21 19.41 -13.49 -12.20
CA LEU A 21 18.67 -12.49 -11.40
C LEU A 21 17.45 -13.10 -10.69
N ALA A 22 17.06 -14.33 -11.05
CA ALA A 22 16.06 -15.10 -10.32
C ALA A 22 16.69 -15.67 -9.04
N ILE A 23 17.00 -14.77 -8.10
CA ILE A 23 17.06 -15.14 -6.69
C ILE A 23 15.75 -15.88 -6.42
N PRO A 24 15.75 -17.10 -5.85
CA PRO A 24 14.53 -17.68 -5.32
C PRO A 24 14.15 -16.85 -4.10
N SER A 25 13.57 -15.68 -4.34
CA SER A 25 12.77 -15.01 -3.36
C SER A 25 11.63 -15.98 -3.12
N LYS A 26 11.80 -16.82 -2.10
CA LYS A 26 10.70 -17.13 -1.19
C LYS A 26 9.92 -15.81 -1.10
N VAL A 27 8.75 -15.76 -1.73
CA VAL A 27 7.83 -14.66 -1.50
C VAL A 27 7.33 -14.88 -0.08
N GLU A 28 8.20 -14.64 0.89
CA GLU A 28 7.79 -14.08 2.15
C GLU A 28 7.13 -12.78 1.73
N ARG A 29 5.81 -12.85 1.51
CA ARG A 29 4.97 -11.66 1.60
C ARG A 29 5.50 -10.96 2.84
N PRO A 30 5.93 -9.70 2.79
CA PRO A 30 6.18 -9.00 4.02
C PRO A 30 4.88 -9.14 4.81
N VAL A 31 4.95 -9.86 5.93
CA VAL A 31 4.00 -9.64 7.00
C VAL A 31 4.28 -8.20 7.34
N ALA A 32 3.54 -7.29 6.69
CA ALA A 32 3.56 -5.91 7.07
C ALA A 32 2.95 -5.94 8.47
N ASP A 33 3.79 -6.10 9.49
CA ASP A 33 3.48 -5.93 10.92
C ASP A 33 3.22 -4.44 11.20
N GLY A 34 2.39 -3.83 10.36
CA GLY A 34 2.11 -2.41 10.33
C GLY A 34 0.75 -2.17 9.72
N PRO A 35 0.10 -1.07 10.12
CA PRO A 35 -1.24 -0.76 9.66
C PRO A 35 -1.32 -0.72 8.14
N SER A 36 -2.45 -1.16 7.59
CA SER A 36 -2.73 -1.08 6.15
C SER A 36 -2.37 0.32 5.63
N PRO A 37 -1.60 0.44 4.53
CA PRO A 37 -1.28 1.74 3.94
C PRO A 37 -2.54 2.54 3.59
N VAL A 38 -3.64 1.85 3.27
CA VAL A 38 -4.95 2.46 3.01
C VAL A 38 -5.57 2.97 4.31
N ALA A 39 -5.58 2.15 5.37
CA ALA A 39 -6.10 2.55 6.68
C ALA A 39 -5.36 3.77 7.24
N ARG A 40 -4.04 3.83 7.05
CA ARG A 40 -3.23 4.97 7.49
C ARG A 40 -3.58 6.26 6.75
N ARG A 41 -3.78 6.21 5.44
CA ARG A 41 -4.22 7.38 4.66
C ARG A 41 -5.61 7.85 5.06
N ILE A 42 -6.54 6.92 5.30
CA ILE A 42 -7.86 7.27 5.83
C ILE A 42 -7.73 7.93 7.21
N ALA A 43 -6.86 7.41 8.08
CA ALA A 43 -6.61 8.00 9.40
C ALA A 43 -6.04 9.43 9.31
N ASP A 44 -5.10 9.68 8.38
CA ASP A 44 -4.55 11.01 8.14
C ASP A 44 -5.65 11.99 7.70
N ASP A 45 -6.55 11.57 6.79
CA ASP A 45 -7.71 12.37 6.40
C ASP A 45 -8.69 12.60 7.57
N MET A 46 -8.93 11.60 8.42
CA MET A 46 -9.75 11.75 9.63
C MET A 46 -9.16 12.81 10.58
N LEU A 47 -7.85 12.79 10.79
CA LEU A 47 -7.16 13.77 11.65
C LEU A 47 -7.22 15.19 11.06
N ASP A 48 -7.04 15.32 9.75
CA ASP A 48 -7.13 16.60 9.06
C ASP A 48 -8.55 17.19 9.12
N ILE A 49 -9.57 16.35 8.93
CA ILE A 49 -10.98 16.77 9.12
C ILE A 49 -11.21 17.16 10.59
N ALA A 50 -10.75 16.38 11.56
CA ALA A 50 -10.89 16.70 12.98
C ALA A 50 -10.20 18.02 13.39
N GLY A 51 -9.16 18.44 12.65
CA GLY A 51 -8.54 19.76 12.84
C GLY A 51 -9.42 20.93 12.40
N THR A 52 -10.41 20.69 11.55
CA THR A 52 -11.30 21.73 10.99
C THR A 52 -12.76 21.60 11.44
N SER A 53 -13.19 20.40 11.82
CA SER A 53 -14.56 20.03 12.20
C SER A 53 -14.55 19.31 13.54
N ALA A 54 -15.55 19.58 14.37
CA ALA A 54 -15.68 18.96 15.69
C ALA A 54 -15.98 17.45 15.64
N CYS A 55 -16.42 16.92 14.49
CA CYS A 55 -16.73 15.51 14.31
C CYS A 55 -16.37 15.06 12.89
N VAL A 56 -15.83 13.85 12.78
CA VAL A 56 -15.53 13.19 11.50
C VAL A 56 -16.63 12.19 11.19
N VAL A 57 -17.44 12.47 10.17
CA VAL A 57 -18.46 11.53 9.68
C VAL A 57 -18.01 10.85 8.40
N GLU A 58 -18.67 9.74 8.04
CA GLU A 58 -18.37 9.00 6.81
C GLU A 58 -18.50 9.90 5.57
N GLU A 59 -19.47 10.82 5.58
CA GLU A 59 -19.72 11.75 4.47
C GLU A 59 -18.53 12.68 4.19
N ASP A 60 -17.79 13.11 5.22
CA ASP A 60 -16.59 13.93 5.05
C ASP A 60 -15.48 13.15 4.30
N LEU A 61 -15.36 11.85 4.60
CA LEU A 61 -14.40 10.97 3.94
C LEU A 61 -14.84 10.65 2.50
N LEU A 62 -16.14 10.51 2.25
CA LEU A 62 -16.65 10.40 0.88
C LEU A 62 -16.38 11.66 0.06
N LEU A 63 -16.49 12.86 0.66
CA LEU A 63 -16.14 14.13 0.01
C LEU A 63 -14.64 14.26 -0.29
N ARG A 64 -13.78 13.60 0.50
CA ARG A 64 -12.33 13.44 0.21
C ARG A 64 -12.03 12.48 -0.94
N GLY A 65 -13.04 11.79 -1.47
CA GLY A 65 -12.90 10.84 -2.57
C GLY A 65 -12.71 9.39 -2.14
N TRP A 66 -12.89 9.06 -0.86
CA TRP A 66 -12.94 7.67 -0.43
C TRP A 66 -14.23 7.01 -0.92
N ASN A 67 -14.13 5.73 -1.26
CA ASN A 67 -15.32 4.93 -1.56
C ASN A 67 -15.78 4.17 -0.31
N ARG A 68 -17.05 3.78 -0.31
CA ARG A 68 -17.65 3.06 0.83
C ARG A 68 -17.01 1.71 1.10
N GLU A 69 -16.45 1.06 0.09
CA GLU A 69 -15.81 -0.25 0.25
C GLU A 69 -14.51 -0.13 1.07
N ASP A 70 -13.66 0.84 0.75
CA ASP A 70 -12.45 1.15 1.49
C ASP A 70 -12.76 1.55 2.94
N LEU A 71 -13.81 2.35 3.15
CA LEU A 71 -14.25 2.73 4.50
C LEU A 71 -14.80 1.52 5.28
N ARG A 72 -15.47 0.57 4.60
CA ARG A 72 -15.97 -0.65 5.24
C ARG A 72 -14.84 -1.62 5.61
N VAL A 73 -13.83 -1.73 4.75
CA VAL A 73 -12.71 -2.67 4.92
C VAL A 73 -11.67 -2.12 5.89
N HIS A 74 -11.34 -0.83 5.79
CA HIS A 74 -10.22 -0.20 6.49
C HIS A 74 -10.64 0.85 7.53
N GLY A 75 -11.90 1.27 7.58
CA GLY A 75 -12.34 2.39 8.43
C GLY A 75 -12.24 2.12 9.94
N ALA A 76 -12.35 0.86 10.38
CA ALA A 76 -12.16 0.50 11.78
C ALA A 76 -10.69 0.67 12.21
N GLU A 77 -9.77 0.09 11.43
CA GLU A 77 -8.33 0.22 11.62
C GLU A 77 -7.88 1.68 11.51
N ALA A 78 -8.40 2.44 10.55
CA ALA A 78 -8.12 3.86 10.39
C ALA A 78 -8.53 4.68 11.62
N ARG A 79 -9.67 4.38 12.24
CA ARG A 79 -10.12 5.04 13.49
C ARG A 79 -9.20 4.73 14.66
N GLU A 80 -8.74 3.48 14.78
CA GLU A 80 -7.79 3.12 15.84
C GLU A 80 -6.47 3.89 15.68
N ILE A 81 -5.96 4.01 14.46
CA ILE A 81 -4.75 4.79 14.16
C ILE A 81 -4.97 6.27 14.49
N ALA A 82 -6.07 6.86 14.02
CA ALA A 82 -6.38 8.27 14.26
C ALA A 82 -6.51 8.58 15.77
N ASN A 83 -7.21 7.72 16.52
CA ASN A 83 -7.34 7.86 17.97
C ASN A 83 -5.99 7.75 18.68
N ALA A 84 -5.17 6.75 18.33
CA ALA A 84 -3.85 6.58 18.93
C ALA A 84 -2.92 7.79 18.67
N VAL A 85 -3.07 8.46 17.52
CA VAL A 85 -2.33 9.70 17.21
C VAL A 85 -2.88 10.89 17.99
N ALA A 86 -4.21 11.03 18.09
CA ALA A 86 -4.85 12.08 18.86
C ALA A 86 -4.50 11.99 20.37
N GLU A 87 -4.54 10.79 20.95
CA GLU A 87 -4.16 10.54 22.35
C GLU A 87 -2.70 10.91 22.64
N ARG A 88 -1.78 10.58 21.73
CA ARG A 88 -0.36 10.97 21.84
C ARG A 88 -0.17 12.48 21.77
N SER A 89 -1.00 13.17 21.01
CA SER A 89 -0.91 14.63 20.83
C SER A 89 -1.54 15.41 22.00
N ALA A 90 -2.33 14.74 22.84
CA ALA A 90 -2.95 15.30 24.04
C ALA A 90 -2.09 15.15 25.31
N GLN A 91 -0.96 14.44 25.23
CA GLN A 91 0.04 14.30 26.30
C GLN A 91 1.10 15.40 26.21
#